data_AF-A0AAV8YJD9-F1
#
_entry.id   AF-A0AAV8YJD9-F1
#
_cell.length_a   1.000
_cell.length_b   1.000
_cell.length_c   1.000
_cell.angle_alpha   90.00
_cell.angle_beta   90.00
_cell.angle_gamma   90.00
#
_symmetry.space_group_name_H-M   'P 1'
#
loop_
_entity.id
_entity.type
_entity.pdbx_description
1 polymer ?
#
loop_
_entity_poly.entity_id
_entity_poly.type
_entity_poly.pdbx_seq_one_letter_code
_entity_poly.pdbx_strand_id
1 'polypeptide(L)'
;MLKEGCQMSQNEGQEELEEVQMELRQREEERERENAPDVESGSASAKKKSVWYEVSRIILQAFTLTFLAEWGDRSQLTTIILGAREDVYGVIIGGILGHSLCTGVAVLGGRMIAQKISVRTVTIIGGIVFLVFAFSALFFDPNAE
;
A
#
# COMPACT_ATOMS: atom_id res chain seq x y z
N MET A 1 6.00 -19.44 0.77
CA MET A 1 6.06 -18.66 2.03
C MET A 1 6.86 -19.34 3.14
N LEU A 2 6.42 -20.43 3.78
CA LEU A 2 7.19 -21.01 4.90
C LEU A 2 8.57 -21.56 4.51
N LYS A 3 8.65 -22.30 3.39
CA LYS A 3 9.93 -22.81 2.86
C LYS A 3 10.89 -21.68 2.51
N GLU A 4 10.39 -20.65 1.83
CA GLU A 4 11.15 -19.44 1.46
C GLU A 4 11.60 -18.68 2.71
N GLY A 5 10.72 -18.45 3.68
CA GLY A 5 11.08 -17.83 4.96
C GLY A 5 12.12 -18.62 5.75
N CYS A 6 12.13 -19.95 5.67
CA CYS A 6 13.18 -20.77 6.28
C CYS A 6 14.51 -20.72 5.52
N GLN A 7 14.49 -20.57 4.20
CA GLN A 7 15.69 -20.49 3.35
C GLN A 7 16.28 -19.08 3.27
N MET A 8 15.51 -18.03 3.57
CA MET A 8 15.97 -16.65 3.53
C MET A 8 17.12 -16.40 4.51
N SER A 9 18.22 -15.82 4.04
CA SER A 9 19.29 -15.30 4.90
C SER A 9 18.78 -14.09 5.71
N GLN A 10 19.33 -13.83 6.89
CA GLN A 10 18.93 -12.64 7.68
C GLN A 10 19.21 -11.31 6.94
N ASN A 11 20.18 -11.30 6.03
CA ASN A 11 20.62 -10.10 5.31
C ASN A 11 20.03 -9.95 3.91
N GLU A 12 19.36 -10.98 3.37
CA GLU A 12 18.84 -11.00 1.99
C GLU A 12 17.80 -9.88 1.77
N GLY A 13 16.94 -9.65 2.77
CA GLY A 13 15.99 -8.53 2.71
C GLY A 13 16.65 -7.14 2.80
N GLN A 14 17.90 -7.05 3.29
CA GLN A 14 18.69 -5.82 3.26
C GLN A 14 19.41 -5.64 1.92
N GLU A 15 19.96 -6.72 1.36
CA GLU A 15 20.60 -6.72 0.03
C GLU A 15 19.62 -6.31 -1.06
N GLU A 16 18.42 -6.91 -1.09
CA GLU A 16 17.34 -6.54 -2.02
C GLU A 16 16.93 -5.07 -1.89
N LEU A 17 16.92 -4.54 -0.65
CA LEU A 17 16.57 -3.13 -0.41
C LEU A 17 17.66 -2.18 -0.92
N GLU A 18 18.93 -2.54 -0.74
CA GLU A 18 20.07 -1.78 -1.25
C GLU A 18 20.09 -1.77 -2.79
N GLU A 19 19.80 -2.90 -3.43
CA GLU A 19 19.68 -3.00 -4.89
C GLU A 19 18.56 -2.09 -5.42
N VAL A 20 17.36 -2.15 -4.82
CA VAL A 20 16.22 -1.29 -5.23
C VAL A 20 16.55 0.19 -5.03
N GLN A 21 17.25 0.56 -3.95
CA GLN A 21 17.68 1.95 -3.74
C GLN A 21 18.69 2.42 -4.79
N MET A 22 19.60 1.55 -5.22
CA MET A 22 20.54 1.86 -6.30
C MET A 22 19.81 2.01 -7.64
N GLU A 23 18.83 1.14 -7.95
CA GLU A 23 18.04 1.25 -9.18
C GLU A 23 17.20 2.54 -9.22
N LEU A 24 16.52 2.89 -8.11
CA LEU A 24 15.73 4.12 -8.04
C LEU A 24 16.61 5.37 -8.22
N ARG A 25 17.81 5.39 -7.63
CA ARG A 25 18.76 6.50 -7.79
C ARG A 25 19.24 6.62 -9.24
N GLN A 26 19.53 5.50 -9.91
CA GLN A 26 19.88 5.49 -11.34
C GLN A 26 18.72 6.04 -12.20
N ARG A 27 17.48 5.62 -11.92
CA ARG A 27 16.29 6.15 -12.63
C ARG A 27 16.06 7.64 -12.37
N GLU A 28 16.31 8.13 -11.16
CA GLU A 28 16.25 9.56 -10.85
C GLU A 28 17.30 10.34 -11.64
N GLU A 29 18.55 9.87 -11.69
CA GLU A 29 19.63 10.48 -12.48
C GLU A 29 19.32 10.49 -13.99
N GLU A 30 18.75 9.40 -14.52
CA GLU A 30 18.29 9.34 -15.91
C GLU A 30 17.16 10.36 -16.18
N ARG A 31 16.20 10.46 -15.26
CA ARG A 31 15.07 11.39 -15.37
C ARG A 31 15.51 12.85 -15.22
N GLU A 32 16.55 13.12 -14.43
CA GLU A 32 17.16 14.44 -14.32
C GLU A 32 17.95 14.82 -15.58
N ARG A 33 18.64 13.87 -16.23
CA ARG A 33 19.25 14.09 -17.56
C ARG A 33 18.21 14.36 -18.64
N GLU A 34 17.08 13.66 -18.60
CA GLU A 34 15.98 13.85 -19.55
C GLU A 34 15.25 15.19 -19.34
N ASN A 35 15.11 15.63 -18.08
CA ASN A 35 14.54 16.94 -17.74
C ASN A 35 15.57 18.09 -17.70
N ALA A 36 16.85 17.83 -17.99
CA ALA A 36 17.86 18.88 -18.04
C ALA A 36 17.42 19.91 -19.08
N PRO A 37 17.28 21.20 -18.70
CA PRO A 37 16.78 22.20 -19.61
C PRO A 37 17.75 22.31 -20.78
N ASP A 38 17.25 22.12 -21.99
CA ASP A 38 17.97 22.44 -23.20
C ASP A 38 18.29 23.94 -23.15
N VAL A 39 19.55 24.26 -22.79
CA VAL A 39 20.02 25.63 -22.50
C VAL A 39 19.86 26.55 -23.73
N GLU A 40 19.55 25.99 -24.89
CA GLU A 40 19.33 26.71 -26.14
C GLU A 40 17.90 27.29 -26.31
N SER A 41 16.94 26.94 -25.46
CA SER A 41 15.56 27.45 -25.58
C SER A 41 15.16 28.37 -24.41
N GLY A 42 15.25 29.68 -24.63
CA GLY A 42 14.77 30.69 -23.68
C GLY A 42 13.25 30.63 -23.48
N SER A 43 12.79 30.02 -22.39
CA SER A 43 11.48 30.33 -21.82
C SER A 43 11.39 29.97 -20.33
N ALA A 44 11.44 30.99 -19.50
CA ALA A 44 11.19 30.91 -18.06
C ALA A 44 9.68 30.75 -17.78
N SER A 45 9.11 29.56 -17.99
CA SER A 45 7.71 29.27 -17.58
C SER A 45 7.38 27.79 -17.35
N ALA A 46 8.34 26.95 -16.98
CA ALA A 46 8.15 25.49 -16.92
C ALA A 46 7.99 24.88 -15.51
N LYS A 47 8.21 25.63 -14.41
CA LYS A 47 8.35 25.02 -13.07
C LYS A 47 7.02 24.68 -12.36
N LYS A 48 5.90 25.33 -12.70
CA LYS A 48 4.61 25.17 -12.00
C LYS A 48 3.81 23.93 -12.41
N LYS A 49 4.04 23.39 -13.62
CA LYS A 49 3.35 22.19 -14.12
C LYS A 49 3.85 20.89 -13.48
N SER A 50 5.09 20.87 -12.96
CA SER A 50 5.72 19.65 -12.43
C SER A 50 5.15 19.20 -11.08
N VAL A 51 4.97 20.10 -10.11
CA VAL A 51 4.48 19.73 -8.77
C VAL A 51 3.05 19.17 -8.79
N TRP A 52 2.16 19.76 -9.60
CA TRP A 52 0.78 19.26 -9.73
C TRP A 52 0.69 17.92 -10.44
N TYR A 53 1.61 17.64 -11.38
CA TYR A 53 1.69 16.36 -12.06
C TYR A 53 2.19 15.25 -11.13
N GLU A 54 3.24 15.51 -10.35
CA GLU A 54 3.77 14.56 -9.36
C GLU A 54 2.74 14.25 -8.27
N VAL A 55 2.07 15.27 -7.72
CA VAL A 55 1.01 15.07 -6.73
C VAL A 55 -0.17 14.29 -7.31
N SER A 56 -0.59 14.62 -8.53
CA SER A 56 -1.66 13.89 -9.23
C SER A 56 -1.31 12.43 -9.47
N ARG A 57 -0.07 12.12 -9.86
CA ARG A 57 0.41 10.74 -10.02
C ARG A 57 0.35 9.95 -8.72
N ILE A 58 0.85 10.52 -7.62
CA ILE A 58 0.83 9.85 -6.31
C ILE A 58 -0.61 9.59 -5.86
N ILE A 59 -1.50 10.57 -6.01
CA ILE A 59 -2.92 10.42 -5.68
C ILE A 59 -3.56 9.34 -6.55
N LEU A 60 -3.33 9.35 -7.86
CA LEU A 60 -3.90 8.37 -8.77
C LEU A 60 -3.42 6.95 -8.47
N GLN A 61 -2.14 6.79 -8.16
CA GLN A 61 -1.56 5.50 -7.78
C GLN A 61 -2.17 5.02 -6.46
N ALA A 62 -2.15 5.84 -5.41
CA ALA A 62 -2.72 5.48 -4.12
C ALA A 62 -4.23 5.19 -4.21
N PHE A 63 -4.96 5.99 -4.97
CA PHE A 63 -6.38 5.78 -5.26
C PHE A 63 -6.60 4.45 -5.96
N THR A 64 -5.90 4.18 -7.07
CA THR A 64 -6.09 2.94 -7.84
C THR A 64 -5.78 1.71 -7.00
N LEU A 65 -4.68 1.75 -6.24
CA LEU A 65 -4.25 0.63 -5.40
C LEU A 65 -5.26 0.37 -4.27
N THR A 66 -5.71 1.42 -3.58
CA THR A 66 -6.70 1.29 -2.50
C THR A 66 -8.08 0.90 -3.03
N PHE A 67 -8.49 1.50 -4.15
CA PHE A 67 -9.79 1.24 -4.76
C PHE A 67 -9.93 -0.19 -5.24
N LEU A 68 -8.89 -0.74 -5.90
CA LEU A 68 -8.89 -2.13 -6.32
C LEU A 68 -8.79 -3.08 -5.13
N ALA A 69 -8.01 -2.73 -4.10
CA ALA A 69 -7.89 -3.54 -2.88
C ALA A 69 -9.24 -3.65 -2.12
N GLU A 70 -10.01 -2.56 -2.10
CA GLU A 70 -11.28 -2.47 -1.38
C GLU A 70 -12.50 -2.74 -2.28
N TRP A 71 -12.31 -3.06 -3.57
CA TRP A 71 -13.41 -3.23 -4.51
C TRP A 71 -14.29 -4.43 -4.11
N GLY A 72 -15.54 -4.16 -3.75
CA GLY A 72 -16.48 -5.20 -3.34
C GLY A 72 -16.28 -5.68 -1.90
N ASP A 73 -15.59 -4.91 -1.07
CA ASP A 73 -15.48 -5.21 0.35
C ASP A 73 -16.83 -5.09 1.09
N ARG A 74 -16.98 -5.85 2.17
CA ARG A 74 -18.18 -5.87 3.03
C ARG A 74 -18.45 -4.50 3.67
N SER A 75 -17.42 -3.68 3.87
CA SER A 75 -17.57 -2.30 4.34
C SER A 75 -18.47 -1.47 3.39
N GLN A 76 -18.44 -1.71 2.08
CA GLN A 76 -19.26 -1.00 1.10
C GLN A 76 -20.75 -1.32 1.28
N LEU A 77 -21.10 -2.60 1.38
CA LEU A 77 -22.47 -3.05 1.63
C LEU A 77 -22.99 -2.52 2.98
N THR A 78 -22.14 -2.59 4.00
CA THR A 78 -22.46 -2.09 5.35
C THR A 78 -22.77 -0.58 5.31
N THR A 79 -21.97 0.20 4.58
CA THR A 79 -22.17 1.64 4.43
C THR A 79 -23.47 1.96 3.71
N ILE A 80 -23.83 1.22 2.64
CA ILE A 80 -25.10 1.39 1.92
C ILE A 80 -26.28 1.09 2.83
N ILE A 81 -26.24 -0.01 3.57
CA ILE A 81 -27.32 -0.40 4.50
C ILE A 81 -27.45 0.65 5.62
N LEU A 82 -26.33 1.12 6.18
CA LEU A 82 -26.34 2.10 7.25
C LEU A 82 -26.86 3.46 6.76
N GLY A 83 -26.44 3.90 5.57
CA GLY A 83 -26.96 5.13 4.95
C GLY A 83 -28.43 5.03 4.54
N ALA A 84 -28.97 3.82 4.33
CA ALA A 84 -30.39 3.62 4.09
C ALA A 84 -31.23 3.62 5.38
N ARG A 85 -30.60 3.43 6.56
CA ARG A 85 -31.28 3.37 7.86
C ARG A 85 -31.10 4.61 8.72
N GLU A 86 -29.97 5.28 8.60
CA GLU A 86 -29.56 6.43 9.40
C GLU A 86 -29.35 7.68 8.55
N ASP A 87 -29.02 8.81 9.19
CA ASP A 87 -28.70 10.04 8.49
C ASP A 87 -27.47 9.88 7.58
N VAL A 88 -27.67 10.15 6.29
CA VAL A 88 -26.65 9.97 5.24
C VAL A 88 -25.40 10.82 5.51
N TYR A 89 -25.55 12.04 6.01
CA TYR A 89 -24.41 12.91 6.30
C TYR A 89 -23.61 12.39 7.49
N GLY A 90 -24.27 11.89 8.53
CA GLY A 90 -23.65 11.23 9.66
C GLY A 90 -22.83 10.00 9.25
N VAL A 91 -23.38 9.16 8.37
CA VAL A 91 -22.69 7.96 7.85
C VAL A 91 -21.48 8.34 7.00
N ILE A 92 -21.59 9.34 6.13
CA ILE A 92 -20.47 9.82 5.31
C ILE A 92 -19.34 10.35 6.20
N ILE A 93 -19.65 11.23 7.15
CA ILE A 93 -18.63 11.83 8.02
C ILE A 93 -17.97 10.78 8.91
N GLY A 94 -18.78 9.90 9.51
CA GLY A 94 -18.28 8.79 10.33
C GLY A 94 -17.39 7.83 9.55
N GLY A 95 -17.81 7.46 8.33
CA GLY A 95 -17.03 6.61 7.43
C GLY A 95 -15.69 7.25 7.03
N ILE A 96 -15.69 8.53 6.65
CA ILE A 96 -14.46 9.26 6.31
C ILE A 96 -13.51 9.31 7.52
N LEU A 97 -14.01 9.68 8.70
CA LEU A 97 -13.18 9.77 9.91
C LEU A 97 -12.64 8.41 10.33
N GLY A 98 -13.47 7.37 10.32
CA GLY A 98 -13.09 6.01 10.65
C GLY A 98 -12.03 5.45 9.70
N HIS A 99 -12.27 5.54 8.39
CA HIS A 99 -11.28 5.11 7.39
C HIS A 99 -9.99 5.93 7.47
N SER A 100 -10.08 7.25 7.63
CA SER A 100 -8.89 8.12 7.73
C SER A 100 -8.04 7.76 8.95
N LEU A 101 -8.68 7.48 10.10
CA LEU A 101 -7.97 7.04 11.30
C LEU A 101 -7.32 5.67 11.10
N CYS A 102 -8.06 4.70 10.55
CA CYS A 102 -7.56 3.36 10.27
C CYS A 102 -6.34 3.40 9.34
N THR A 103 -6.46 4.10 8.21
CA THR A 103 -5.37 4.28 7.24
C THR A 103 -4.19 5.01 7.87
N GLY A 104 -4.43 6.06 8.66
CA GLY A 104 -3.37 6.78 9.37
C GLY A 104 -2.58 5.88 10.32
N VAL A 105 -3.29 5.05 11.10
CA VAL A 105 -2.67 4.06 11.99
C VAL A 105 -1.92 2.99 11.18
N ALA A 106 -2.48 2.50 10.07
CA ALA A 106 -1.82 1.52 9.22
C ALA A 106 -0.53 2.05 8.60
N VAL A 107 -0.50 3.30 8.15
CA VAL A 107 0.70 3.93 7.56
C VAL A 107 1.77 4.17 8.63
N LEU A 108 1.39 4.73 9.79
CA LEU A 108 2.33 4.99 10.88
C LEU A 108 2.87 3.70 11.49
N GLY A 109 1.97 2.76 11.80
CA GLY A 109 2.31 1.45 12.34
C GLY A 109 3.12 0.62 11.35
N GLY A 110 2.72 0.61 10.09
CA GLY A 110 3.45 -0.06 9.00
C GLY A 110 4.87 0.48 8.86
N ARG A 111 5.06 1.80 8.92
CA ARG A 111 6.40 2.40 8.92
C ARG A 111 7.25 1.96 10.12
N MET A 112 6.69 1.94 11.32
CA MET A 112 7.40 1.50 12.52
C MET A 112 7.78 0.01 12.47
N ILE A 113 6.86 -0.82 11.99
CA ILE A 113 7.04 -2.27 11.84
C ILE A 113 8.10 -2.56 10.78
N ALA A 114 8.03 -1.90 9.62
CA ALA A 114 8.98 -2.09 8.52
C ALA A 114 10.42 -1.73 8.92
N GLN A 115 10.61 -0.78 9.85
CA GLN A 115 11.94 -0.42 10.35
C GLN A 115 12.49 -1.38 11.41
N LYS A 116 11.66 -2.24 11.99
CA LYS A 116 12.03 -3.09 13.15
C LYS A 116 11.98 -4.59 12.87
N ILE A 117 11.17 -5.02 11.91
CA ILE A 117 10.92 -6.43 11.62
C ILE A 117 11.53 -6.79 10.27
N SER A 118 12.33 -7.86 10.22
CA SER A 118 12.93 -8.35 8.98
C SER A 118 11.88 -8.98 8.06
N VAL A 119 12.10 -8.86 6.75
CA VAL A 119 11.23 -9.46 5.70
C VAL A 119 11.00 -10.95 5.96
N ARG A 120 12.07 -11.66 6.36
CA ARG A 120 12.01 -13.08 6.75
C ARG A 120 10.95 -13.36 7.81
N THR A 121 10.89 -12.53 8.85
CA THR A 121 9.95 -12.70 9.97
C THR A 121 8.51 -12.53 9.49
N VAL A 122 8.26 -11.53 8.64
CA VAL A 122 6.92 -11.29 8.04
C VAL A 122 6.50 -12.47 7.18
N THR A 123 7.40 -13.01 6.34
CA THR A 123 7.13 -14.14 5.45
C THR A 123 6.83 -15.43 6.22
N ILE A 124 7.55 -15.71 7.31
CA ILE A 124 7.29 -16.88 8.16
C ILE A 124 5.94 -16.73 8.86
N ILE A 125 5.68 -15.59 9.51
CA ILE A 125 4.42 -15.34 10.21
C ILE A 125 3.25 -15.43 9.25
N GLY A 126 3.34 -14.80 8.08
CA GLY A 126 2.31 -14.87 7.03
C GLY A 126 2.04 -16.30 6.60
N GLY A 127 3.09 -17.11 6.43
CA GLY A 127 2.95 -18.53 6.11
C GLY A 127 2.28 -19.36 7.23
N ILE A 128 2.59 -19.08 8.50
CA ILE A 128 1.92 -19.74 9.64
C ILE A 128 0.44 -19.36 9.68
N VAL A 129 0.11 -18.07 9.56
CA VAL A 129 -1.27 -17.59 9.56
C VAL A 129 -2.06 -18.22 8.42
N PHE A 130 -1.45 -18.36 7.24
CA PHE A 130 -2.08 -19.01 6.10
C PHE A 130 -2.38 -20.49 6.36
N LEU A 131 -1.48 -21.23 7.02
CA LEU A 131 -1.74 -22.61 7.44
C LEU A 131 -2.88 -22.68 8.45
N VAL A 132 -2.92 -21.78 9.44
CA VAL A 132 -4.00 -21.73 10.43
C VAL A 132 -5.35 -21.50 9.74
N PHE A 133 -5.42 -20.56 8.79
CA PHE A 133 -6.64 -20.34 8.01
C PHE A 133 -7.02 -21.55 7.15
N ALA A 134 -6.05 -22.21 6.51
CA ALA A 134 -6.30 -23.41 5.72
C ALA A 134 -6.85 -24.56 6.58
N PHE A 135 -6.27 -24.79 7.76
CA PHE A 135 -6.78 -25.77 8.71
C PHE A 135 -8.16 -25.38 9.22
N SER A 136 -8.36 -24.12 9.61
CA SER A 136 -9.66 -23.63 10.05
C SER A 136 -10.70 -23.82 8.95
N ALA A 137 -10.43 -23.50 7.69
CA ALA A 137 -11.37 -23.70 6.59
C ALA A 137 -11.68 -25.18 6.33
N LEU A 138 -10.74 -26.09 6.59
CA LEU A 138 -10.92 -27.53 6.40
C LEU A 138 -11.74 -28.16 7.52
N PHE A 139 -11.58 -27.70 8.76
CA PHE A 139 -12.32 -28.23 9.91
C PHE A 139 -13.65 -27.50 10.18
N PHE A 140 -13.73 -26.23 9.81
CA PHE A 140 -14.93 -25.42 9.93
C PHE A 140 -15.70 -25.53 8.61
N ASP A 141 -16.30 -26.69 8.39
CA ASP A 141 -17.19 -26.94 7.25
C ASP A 141 -18.48 -26.10 7.46
N PRO A 142 -18.74 -25.06 6.67
CA PRO A 142 -19.94 -24.22 6.83
C PRO A 142 -21.23 -24.95 6.39
N ASN A 143 -21.11 -26.18 5.87
CA ASN A 143 -22.21 -27.03 5.43
C ASN A 143 -22.51 -28.19 6.39
N ALA A 144 -22.05 -28.12 7.65
CA ALA A 144 -22.41 -29.09 8.68
C ALA A 144 -23.85 -28.94 9.20
N GLU A 145 -24.66 -28.05 8.63
CA GLU A 145 -26.13 -28.02 8.76
C GLU A 145 -26.81 -27.84 7.39
#